data_AF-A0AAD6IWD3-F1
#
_entry.id   AF-A0AAD6IWD3-F1
#
_cell.length_a   1.000
_cell.length_b   1.000
_cell.length_c   1.000
_cell.angle_alpha   90.00
_cell.angle_beta   90.00
_cell.angle_gamma   90.00
#
_symmetry.space_group_name_H-M   'P 1'
#
loop_
_entity.id
_entity.type
_entity.pdbx_description
1 polymer ?
#
loop_
_entity_poly.entity_id
_entity_poly.type
_entity_poly.pdbx_seq_one_letter_code
_entity_poly.pdbx_strand_id
1 'polypeptide(L)'
;MSHDVISQLARRLQLARAYVSAVNLCPRSLAASPEKRQSISTHSDIHSHSTQQQPPPPPPPHPPHPPRPPWTASEQREFQAVVEKRQMKEFMAMYSNLVQRCFDDCINDFTSKTVTSKEEGCISKCVDKWLKGSERMGQRFAEQNAAMMQGGGPLAGTR
;
A
#
# COMPACT_ATOMS: atom_id res chain seq x y z
N MET A 1 -17.55 32.00 26.86
CA MET A 1 -17.55 30.62 27.41
C MET A 1 -17.35 29.54 26.33
N SER A 2 -17.75 29.76 25.07
CA SER A 2 -17.61 28.74 24.00
C SER A 2 -16.23 28.68 23.32
N HIS A 3 -15.41 29.73 23.40
CA HIS A 3 -14.06 29.75 22.80
C HIS A 3 -13.04 28.90 23.58
N ASP A 4 -13.13 28.85 24.92
CA ASP A 4 -12.25 28.03 25.77
C ASP A 4 -12.47 26.53 25.56
N VAL A 5 -13.72 26.11 25.32
CA VAL A 5 -14.06 24.70 25.10
C VAL A 5 -13.44 24.18 23.80
N ILE A 6 -13.41 25.01 22.74
CA ILE A 6 -12.80 24.65 21.45
C ILE A 6 -11.28 24.54 21.58
N SER A 7 -10.64 25.45 22.33
CA SER A 7 -9.20 25.42 22.59
C SER A 7 -8.79 24.21 23.45
N GLN A 8 -9.57 23.87 24.47
CA GLN A 8 -9.39 22.68 25.30
C GLN A 8 -9.57 21.37 24.50
N LEU A 9 -10.58 21.30 23.63
CA LEU A 9 -10.82 20.13 22.78
C LEU A 9 -9.69 19.95 21.75
N ALA A 10 -9.20 21.05 21.16
CA ALA A 10 -8.07 21.03 20.23
C ALA A 10 -6.78 20.53 20.91
N ARG A 11 -6.48 20.97 22.14
CA ARG A 11 -5.34 20.47 22.92
C ARG A 11 -5.47 18.98 23.24
N ARG A 12 -6.67 18.51 23.59
CA ARG A 12 -6.92 17.08 23.86
C ARG A 12 -6.78 16.21 22.60
N LEU A 13 -7.24 16.69 21.45
CA LEU A 13 -7.07 16.01 20.15
C LEU A 13 -5.61 16.02 19.67
N GLN A 14 -4.87 17.11 19.92
CA GLN A 14 -3.43 17.18 19.65
C GLN A 14 -2.64 16.21 20.54
N LEU A 15 -2.97 16.12 21.83
CA LEU A 15 -2.38 15.12 22.73
C LEU A 15 -2.74 13.69 22.30
N ALA A 16 -3.98 13.44 21.86
CA ALA A 16 -4.39 12.13 21.35
C ALA A 16 -3.65 11.75 20.05
N ARG A 17 -3.49 12.68 19.10
CA ARG A 17 -2.67 12.48 17.89
C ARG A 17 -1.20 12.28 18.22
N ALA A 18 -0.64 13.04 19.16
CA ALA A 18 0.73 12.88 19.63
C ALA A 18 0.93 11.52 20.32
N TYR A 19 -0.05 11.06 21.10
CA TYR A 19 -0.03 9.74 21.75
C TYR A 19 -0.14 8.60 20.73
N VAL A 20 -1.08 8.68 19.77
CA VAL A 20 -1.22 7.66 18.70
C VAL A 20 0.00 7.66 17.78
N SER A 21 0.61 8.82 17.52
CA SER A 21 1.89 8.95 16.81
C SER A 21 3.03 8.34 17.64
N ALA A 22 3.14 8.63 18.94
CA ALA A 22 4.16 8.04 19.81
C ALA A 22 4.01 6.53 19.97
N VAL A 23 2.78 6.01 20.03
CA VAL A 23 2.49 4.58 20.15
C VAL A 23 2.70 3.85 18.82
N ASN A 24 2.37 4.46 17.67
CA ASN A 24 2.59 3.83 16.34
C ASN A 24 4.00 4.02 15.78
N LEU A 25 4.74 5.08 16.17
CA LEU A 25 6.16 5.25 15.82
C LEU A 25 7.12 4.58 16.82
N CYS A 26 6.67 4.21 18.02
CA CYS A 26 7.47 3.43 18.96
C CYS A 26 7.06 1.95 19.06
N PRO A 27 7.22 1.18 17.96
CA PRO A 27 7.55 -0.24 18.07
C PRO A 27 9.02 -0.55 17.70
N ARG A 28 9.88 0.45 17.44
CA ARG A 28 11.23 0.15 16.90
C ARG A 28 12.42 0.96 17.41
N SER A 29 12.24 1.95 18.29
CA SER A 29 13.36 2.82 18.72
C SER A 29 13.99 2.49 20.08
N LEU A 30 13.51 1.47 20.82
CA LEU A 30 14.15 1.03 22.07
C LEU A 30 15.13 -0.15 21.90
N ALA A 31 15.51 -0.47 20.66
CA ALA A 31 16.62 -1.39 20.36
C ALA A 31 17.71 -0.62 19.60
N ALA A 32 18.67 -0.08 20.35
CA ALA A 32 20.10 0.14 20.01
C ALA A 32 20.46 0.40 18.52
N SER A 33 20.79 1.64 18.12
CA SER A 33 22.14 2.28 18.11
C SER A 33 22.67 2.47 16.66
N PRO A 34 23.75 3.24 16.37
CA PRO A 34 23.62 4.49 15.62
C PRO A 34 24.67 4.65 14.50
N GLU A 35 24.30 4.80 13.22
CA GLU A 35 25.16 5.54 12.27
C GLU A 35 24.41 5.99 11.02
N LYS A 36 24.77 7.17 10.53
CA LYS A 36 24.26 7.92 9.36
C LYS A 36 22.96 8.70 9.51
N ARG A 37 23.10 9.76 10.32
CA ARG A 37 22.60 11.10 9.97
C ARG A 37 23.62 11.78 9.04
N GLN A 38 23.28 11.95 7.76
CA GLN A 38 23.83 12.90 6.78
C GLN A 38 22.93 12.72 5.53
N SER A 39 22.25 13.69 4.95
CA SER A 39 22.20 15.14 5.08
C SER A 39 20.84 15.58 4.53
N ILE A 40 20.23 16.60 5.13
CA ILE A 40 19.08 17.30 4.57
C ILE A 40 19.64 18.33 3.59
N SER A 41 19.28 18.26 2.31
CA SER A 41 19.42 19.39 1.38
C SER A 41 18.17 19.55 0.54
N THR A 42 17.86 20.82 0.33
CA THR A 42 16.68 21.43 -0.27
C THR A 42 16.51 21.15 -1.76
N HIS A 43 15.25 20.97 -2.16
CA HIS A 43 14.62 21.23 -3.47
C HIS A 43 15.55 21.79 -4.60
N SER A 44 15.85 20.97 -5.62
CA SER A 44 15.81 21.31 -7.08
C SER A 44 16.58 20.38 -8.03
N ASP A 45 17.23 19.30 -7.58
CA ASP A 45 17.90 18.36 -8.51
C ASP A 45 17.07 17.08 -8.72
N ILE A 46 16.12 17.13 -9.65
CA ILE A 46 15.59 15.94 -10.33
C ILE A 46 16.61 15.56 -11.42
N HIS A 47 17.78 15.11 -11.00
CA HIS A 47 18.62 14.28 -11.85
C HIS A 47 18.73 12.91 -11.20
N SER A 48 18.29 11.92 -11.98
CA SER A 48 18.24 10.50 -11.75
C SER A 48 19.44 9.96 -10.96
N HIS A 49 19.40 10.01 -9.63
CA HIS A 49 19.93 8.91 -8.83
C HIS A 49 18.86 7.83 -8.78
N SER A 50 18.76 7.14 -9.92
CA SER A 50 18.30 5.76 -9.95
C SER A 50 19.27 5.00 -9.05
N THR A 51 18.95 4.89 -7.76
CA THR A 51 19.46 3.78 -6.97
C THR A 51 19.05 2.57 -7.79
N GLN A 52 20.03 1.95 -8.45
CA GLN A 52 19.93 0.61 -8.97
C GLN A 52 19.62 -0.27 -7.76
N GLN A 53 18.36 -0.34 -7.35
CA GLN A 53 17.83 -1.55 -6.78
C GLN A 53 17.92 -2.54 -7.93
N GLN A 54 19.07 -3.23 -8.02
CA GLN A 54 19.09 -4.49 -8.75
C GLN A 54 17.89 -5.28 -8.24
N PRO A 55 17.07 -5.87 -9.13
CA PRO A 55 16.03 -6.78 -8.68
C PRO A 55 16.67 -7.80 -7.74
N PRO A 56 16.01 -8.15 -6.61
CA PRO A 56 16.56 -9.15 -5.71
C PRO A 56 16.96 -10.39 -6.52
N PRO A 57 18.10 -11.03 -6.21
CA PRO A 57 18.52 -12.23 -6.92
C PRO A 57 17.36 -13.23 -6.89
N PRO A 58 17.12 -13.96 -8.00
CA PRO A 58 16.05 -14.94 -8.04
C PRO A 58 16.22 -15.91 -6.87
N PRO A 59 15.13 -16.22 -6.13
CA PRO A 59 15.23 -17.18 -5.04
C PRO A 59 15.81 -18.49 -5.58
N PRO A 60 16.60 -19.22 -4.77
CA PRO A 60 17.12 -20.51 -5.19
C PRO A 60 15.96 -21.42 -5.62
N PRO A 61 16.12 -22.22 -6.68
CA PRO A 61 15.08 -23.11 -7.16
C PRO A 61 14.63 -24.01 -6.01
N HIS A 62 13.36 -23.88 -5.62
CA HIS A 62 12.75 -24.74 -4.62
C HIS A 62 12.76 -26.17 -5.16
N PRO A 63 13.04 -27.19 -4.32
CA PRO A 63 12.91 -28.57 -4.75
C PRO A 63 11.49 -28.81 -5.28
N PRO A 64 11.32 -29.58 -6.37
CA PRO A 64 9.99 -29.86 -6.91
C PRO A 64 9.15 -30.53 -5.82
N HIS A 65 8.10 -29.83 -5.38
CA HIS A 65 7.12 -30.38 -4.45
C HIS A 65 6.37 -31.51 -5.17
N PRO A 66 6.03 -32.61 -4.48
CA PRO A 66 5.16 -33.63 -5.07
C PRO A 66 3.87 -32.97 -5.56
N PRO A 67 3.33 -33.38 -6.72
CA PRO A 67 2.06 -32.85 -7.21
C PRO A 67 1.00 -33.09 -6.14
N ARG A 68 0.34 -32.02 -5.71
CA ARG A 68 -0.75 -32.13 -4.72
C ARG A 68 -1.82 -33.06 -5.32
N PRO A 69 -2.36 -34.02 -4.55
CA PRO A 69 -3.46 -34.83 -5.04
C PRO A 69 -4.61 -33.94 -5.53
N PRO A 70 -5.41 -34.41 -6.50
CA PRO A 70 -6.58 -33.67 -6.95
C PRO A 70 -7.47 -33.31 -5.77
N TRP A 71 -7.98 -32.07 -5.77
CA TRP A 71 -8.82 -31.56 -4.68
C TRP A 71 -10.04 -32.48 -4.45
N THR A 72 -10.22 -32.92 -3.22
CA THR A 72 -11.44 -33.62 -2.79
C THR A 72 -12.60 -32.63 -2.68
N ALA A 73 -13.84 -33.14 -2.71
CA ALA A 73 -15.04 -32.29 -2.62
C ALA A 73 -15.16 -31.50 -1.29
N SER A 74 -14.49 -31.93 -0.24
CA SER A 74 -14.37 -31.19 1.03
C SER A 74 -13.34 -30.06 0.91
N GLU A 75 -12.16 -30.35 0.37
CA GLU A 75 -11.10 -29.34 0.20
C GLU A 75 -11.52 -28.23 -0.77
N GLN A 76 -12.32 -28.55 -1.78
CA GLN A 76 -12.82 -27.56 -2.73
C GLN A 76 -13.79 -26.56 -2.07
N ARG A 77 -14.59 -27.01 -1.09
CA ARG A 77 -15.44 -26.12 -0.28
C ARG A 77 -14.62 -25.24 0.64
N GLU A 78 -13.59 -25.80 1.28
CA GLU A 78 -12.67 -25.04 2.11
C GLU A 78 -11.90 -24.00 1.29
N PHE A 79 -11.44 -24.37 0.09
CA PHE A 79 -10.79 -23.47 -0.84
C PHE A 79 -11.71 -22.31 -1.24
N GLN A 80 -12.98 -22.60 -1.57
CA GLN A 80 -13.97 -21.57 -1.88
C GLN A 80 -14.11 -20.57 -0.72
N ALA A 81 -14.21 -21.05 0.52
CA ALA A 81 -14.31 -20.21 1.71
C ALA A 81 -13.05 -19.36 1.94
N VAL A 82 -11.86 -19.91 1.66
CA VAL A 82 -10.60 -19.16 1.73
C VAL A 82 -10.54 -18.08 0.66
N VAL A 83 -10.98 -18.38 -0.57
CA VAL A 83 -11.04 -17.41 -1.67
C VAL A 83 -11.98 -16.26 -1.33
N GLU A 84 -13.20 -16.54 -0.85
CA GLU A 84 -14.16 -15.51 -0.44
C GLU A 84 -13.62 -14.62 0.69
N LYS A 85 -13.03 -15.23 1.72
CA LYS A 85 -12.41 -14.49 2.83
C LYS A 85 -11.27 -13.61 2.33
N ARG A 86 -10.48 -14.10 1.37
CA ARG A 86 -9.38 -13.36 0.78
C ARG A 86 -9.87 -12.18 -0.05
N GLN A 87 -10.92 -12.34 -0.85
CA GLN A 87 -11.55 -11.26 -1.60
C GLN A 87 -11.98 -10.11 -0.68
N MET A 88 -12.63 -10.41 0.45
CA MET A 88 -13.03 -9.37 1.40
C MET A 88 -11.83 -8.66 2.03
N LYS A 89 -10.78 -9.40 2.40
CA LYS A 89 -9.55 -8.81 2.95
C LYS A 89 -8.85 -7.90 1.93
N GLU A 90 -8.78 -8.34 0.68
CA GLU A 90 -8.18 -7.58 -0.42
C GLU A 90 -8.97 -6.30 -0.68
N PHE A 91 -10.30 -6.35 -0.64
CA PHE A 91 -11.15 -5.17 -0.75
C PHE A 91 -10.91 -4.16 0.39
N MET A 92 -10.78 -4.61 1.64
CA MET A 92 -10.51 -3.70 2.76
C MET A 92 -9.10 -3.09 2.67
N ALA A 93 -8.12 -3.85 2.19
CA ALA A 93 -6.79 -3.33 1.89
C ALA A 93 -6.84 -2.29 0.75
N MET A 94 -7.60 -2.55 -0.30
CA MET A 94 -7.82 -1.64 -1.42
C MET A 94 -8.40 -0.30 -0.93
N TYR A 95 -9.47 -0.37 -0.11
CA TYR A 95 -10.14 0.80 0.44
C TYR A 95 -9.22 1.63 1.35
N SER A 96 -8.51 0.99 2.28
CA SER A 96 -7.60 1.70 3.19
C SER A 96 -6.47 2.42 2.46
N ASN A 97 -5.88 1.79 1.44
CA ASN A 97 -4.86 2.42 0.60
C ASN A 97 -5.42 3.60 -0.21
N LEU A 98 -6.63 3.45 -0.77
CA LEU A 98 -7.30 4.52 -1.49
C LEU A 98 -7.52 5.75 -0.60
N VAL A 99 -8.07 5.54 0.60
CA VAL A 99 -8.36 6.62 1.56
C VAL A 99 -7.07 7.33 1.98
N GLN A 100 -6.01 6.60 2.32
CA GLN A 100 -4.72 7.20 2.67
C GLN A 100 -4.15 8.03 1.52
N ARG A 101 -4.14 7.48 0.30
CA ARG A 101 -3.58 8.16 -0.87
C ARG A 101 -4.33 9.47 -1.18
N CYS A 102 -5.65 9.43 -1.20
CA CYS A 102 -6.43 10.63 -1.49
C CYS A 102 -6.40 11.64 -0.35
N PHE A 103 -6.22 11.19 0.89
CA PHE A 103 -5.99 12.10 2.01
C PHE A 103 -4.66 12.85 1.85
N ASP A 104 -3.56 12.13 1.60
CA ASP A 104 -2.23 12.72 1.44
C ASP A 104 -2.13 13.66 0.23
N ASP A 105 -2.79 13.32 -0.88
CA ASP A 105 -2.72 14.10 -2.12
C ASP A 105 -3.69 15.30 -2.13
N CYS A 106 -4.85 15.20 -1.46
CA CYS A 106 -5.91 16.20 -1.57
C CYS A 106 -6.17 17.02 -0.31
N ILE A 107 -5.91 16.51 0.90
CA ILE A 107 -6.13 17.26 2.15
C ILE A 107 -4.84 17.96 2.54
N ASN A 108 -4.75 19.24 2.19
CA ASN A 108 -3.57 20.05 2.45
C ASN A 108 -3.87 21.28 3.32
N ASP A 109 -5.15 21.63 3.51
CA ASP A 109 -5.55 22.77 4.32
C ASP A 109 -6.07 22.33 5.70
N PHE A 110 -5.27 22.59 6.73
CA PHE A 110 -5.61 22.28 8.13
C PHE A 110 -6.16 23.49 8.90
N THR A 111 -6.53 24.59 8.20
CA THR A 111 -7.12 25.77 8.85
C THR A 111 -8.57 25.54 9.28
N SER A 112 -9.25 24.54 8.70
CA SER A 112 -10.63 24.21 9.03
C SER A 112 -10.80 22.72 9.35
N LYS A 113 -11.85 22.40 10.11
CA LYS A 113 -12.21 21.02 10.50
C LYS A 113 -13.08 20.30 9.47
N THR A 114 -13.33 20.95 8.33
CA THR A 114 -14.25 20.51 7.28
C THR A 114 -13.52 20.50 5.96
N VAL A 115 -13.76 19.49 5.12
CA VAL A 115 -13.19 19.45 3.78
C VAL A 115 -13.75 20.63 2.98
N THR A 116 -12.88 21.40 2.34
CA THR A 116 -13.30 22.52 1.50
C THR A 116 -13.80 22.02 0.14
N SER A 117 -14.64 22.80 -0.58
CA SER A 117 -15.15 22.37 -1.90
C SER A 117 -14.04 22.09 -2.93
N LYS A 118 -12.86 22.72 -2.77
CA LYS A 118 -11.69 22.43 -3.62
C LYS A 118 -11.12 21.04 -3.34
N GLU A 119 -11.01 20.68 -2.06
CA GLU A 119 -10.52 19.37 -1.62
C GLU A 119 -11.54 18.26 -1.95
N GLU A 120 -12.84 18.52 -1.79
CA GLU A 120 -13.90 17.59 -2.23
C GLU A 120 -13.79 17.27 -3.72
N GLY A 121 -13.60 18.29 -4.56
CA GLY A 121 -13.36 18.12 -5.99
C GLY A 121 -12.08 17.37 -6.31
N CYS A 122 -11.03 17.51 -5.49
CA CYS A 122 -9.80 16.73 -5.62
C CYS A 122 -10.03 15.25 -5.26
N ILE A 123 -10.69 14.98 -4.14
CA ILE A 123 -10.96 13.61 -3.66
C ILE A 123 -11.76 12.83 -4.70
N SER A 124 -12.81 13.42 -5.27
CA SER A 124 -13.60 12.77 -6.32
C SER A 124 -12.74 12.35 -7.52
N LYS A 125 -11.87 13.24 -8.00
CA LYS A 125 -10.93 12.93 -9.10
C LYS A 125 -9.87 11.90 -8.70
N CYS A 126 -9.38 11.96 -7.46
CA CYS A 126 -8.40 11.01 -6.93
C CYS A 126 -8.98 9.60 -6.91
N VAL A 127 -10.20 9.43 -6.38
CA VAL A 127 -10.89 8.15 -6.34
C VAL A 127 -11.09 7.57 -7.73
N ASP A 128 -11.61 8.38 -8.67
CA ASP A 128 -11.81 7.94 -10.06
C ASP A 128 -10.49 7.51 -10.71
N LYS A 129 -9.43 8.30 -10.53
CA LYS A 129 -8.10 8.01 -11.08
C LYS A 129 -7.54 6.71 -10.51
N TRP A 130 -7.71 6.50 -9.20
CA TRP A 130 -7.18 5.33 -8.52
C TRP A 130 -7.91 4.04 -8.91
N LEU A 131 -9.24 4.07 -8.99
CA LEU A 131 -10.05 2.92 -9.41
C LEU A 131 -9.77 2.53 -10.87
N LYS A 132 -9.78 3.51 -11.78
CA LYS A 132 -9.43 3.28 -13.21
C LYS A 132 -7.98 2.79 -13.36
N GLY A 133 -7.06 3.32 -12.57
CA GLY A 133 -5.67 2.88 -12.52
C GLY A 133 -5.54 1.43 -12.06
N SER A 134 -6.26 1.05 -11.02
CA SER A 134 -6.27 -0.30 -10.46
C SER A 134 -6.84 -1.33 -11.45
N GLU A 135 -7.93 -0.98 -12.15
CA GLU A 135 -8.50 -1.83 -13.20
C GLU A 135 -7.52 -2.03 -14.37
N ARG A 136 -6.90 -0.95 -14.85
CA ARG A 136 -5.91 -1.02 -15.94
C ARG A 136 -4.71 -1.89 -15.55
N MET A 137 -4.20 -1.74 -14.32
CA MET A 137 -3.12 -2.58 -13.82
C MET A 137 -3.54 -4.05 -13.75
N GLY A 138 -4.76 -4.33 -13.27
CA GLY A 138 -5.32 -5.68 -13.26
C GLY A 138 -5.38 -6.33 -14.64
N GLN A 139 -5.83 -5.60 -15.66
CA GLN A 139 -5.86 -6.07 -17.04
C GLN A 139 -4.45 -6.41 -17.56
N ARG A 140 -3.47 -5.52 -17.35
CA ARG A 140 -2.09 -5.76 -17.80
C ARG A 140 -1.47 -6.97 -17.09
N PHE A 141 -1.74 -7.13 -15.79
CA PHE A 141 -1.28 -8.28 -15.03
C PHE A 141 -1.88 -9.59 -15.56
N ALA A 142 -3.17 -9.61 -15.89
CA ALA A 142 -3.82 -10.78 -16.46
C ALA A 142 -3.20 -11.18 -17.82
N GLU A 143 -2.95 -10.20 -18.69
CA GLU A 143 -2.26 -10.42 -19.98
C GLU A 143 -0.85 -10.99 -19.80
N GLN A 144 -0.06 -10.42 -18.89
CA GLN A 144 1.31 -10.87 -18.61
C GLN A 144 1.34 -12.27 -17.99
N ASN A 145 0.43 -12.55 -17.05
CA ASN A 145 0.32 -13.86 -16.42
C ASN A 145 -0.10 -14.93 -17.45
N ALA A 146 -1.02 -14.60 -18.37
CA ALA A 146 -1.39 -15.50 -19.47
C ALA A 146 -0.23 -15.72 -20.47
N ALA A 147 0.56 -14.68 -20.75
CA ALA A 147 1.75 -14.78 -21.61
C ALA A 147 2.85 -15.64 -20.98
N MET A 148 3.08 -15.53 -19.66
CA MET A 148 4.05 -16.39 -18.94
C MET A 148 3.63 -17.87 -18.90
N MET A 149 2.32 -18.15 -18.96
CA MET A 149 1.82 -19.53 -19.02
C MET A 149 1.91 -20.12 -20.44
N GLN A 150 1.94 -19.29 -21.48
CA GLN A 150 2.02 -19.70 -22.89
C GLN A 150 3.45 -19.70 -23.45
N GLY A 151 4.27 -18.73 -23.05
CA GLY A 151 5.71 -18.68 -23.34
C GLY A 151 6.45 -19.34 -22.19
N GLY A 152 6.82 -20.61 -22.38
CA GLY A 152 7.52 -21.42 -21.39
C GLY A 152 8.58 -20.64 -20.62
N GLY A 153 8.66 -20.89 -19.31
CA GLY A 153 9.69 -20.34 -18.45
C GLY A 153 11.11 -20.55 -19.01
N PRO A 154 12.14 -19.89 -18.44
CA PRO A 154 13.50 -19.77 -19.01
C PRO A 154 14.32 -21.07 -19.19
N LEU A 155 13.69 -22.23 -19.43
CA LEU A 155 14.34 -23.53 -19.64
C LEU A 155 13.97 -24.24 -20.96
N ALA A 156 13.16 -23.65 -21.85
CA ALA A 156 12.72 -24.31 -23.09
C ALA A 156 13.45 -23.84 -24.36
N GLY A 157 14.78 -23.66 -24.33
CA GLY A 157 15.51 -23.15 -25.49
C GLY A 157 17.03 -23.29 -25.44
N THR A 158 17.55 -24.50 -25.22
CA THR A 158 18.93 -24.85 -25.64
C THR A 158 18.88 -26.17 -26.41
N ARG A 159 18.61 -26.06 -27.70
CA ARG A 159 19.10 -26.95 -28.75
C ARG A 159 19.19 -26.17 -30.05
#